data_AF-A0A817PLN4-F1
#
_entry.id   AF-A0A817PLN4-F1
#
_cell.length_a   1.000
_cell.length_b   1.000
_cell.length_c   1.000
_cell.angle_alpha   90.00
_cell.angle_beta   90.00
_cell.angle_gamma   90.00
#
_symmetry.space_group_name_H-M   'P 1'
#
loop_
_entity.id
_entity.type
_entity.pdbx_description
1 polymer ?
#
loop_
_entity_poly.entity_id
_entity_poly.type
_entity_poly.pdbx_seq_one_letter_code
_entity_poly.pdbx_strand_id
1 'polypeptide(L)'
;MSNLIEEEQSPQIVVIGGGPVGLFTAIQIKILLPQVNLVIYEKHQQYKRNHVLRLNKMRTFFGLPPSLLLKNMIDNLPSIVRTSVLESQLLELSKQLQIPIVYRNIENLNQFSDSRVIIGADGSRSIVRQLVFNNKMEYEKVLKYVIEIKYEVNGQDQKLDFIKYQYRTQKQLKYLVDVSHI
;
A
#
# COMPACT_ATOMS: atom_id res chain seq x y z
N MET A 1 -3.46 41.33 26.17
CA MET A 1 -2.77 40.09 25.76
C MET A 1 -3.82 39.14 25.22
N SER A 2 -4.08 39.20 23.93
CA SER A 2 -5.05 38.36 23.24
C SER A 2 -4.47 36.96 23.06
N ASN A 3 -5.10 35.97 23.68
CA ASN A 3 -4.87 34.57 23.39
C ASN A 3 -5.27 34.33 21.92
N LEU A 4 -4.26 34.26 21.05
CA LEU A 4 -4.41 33.75 19.71
C LEU A 4 -4.70 32.26 19.84
N ILE A 5 -5.98 31.91 19.72
CA ILE A 5 -6.40 30.55 19.41
C ILE A 5 -5.80 30.29 18.03
N GLU A 6 -4.74 29.49 17.95
CA GLU A 6 -4.31 28.92 16.68
C GLU A 6 -5.51 28.11 16.17
N GLU A 7 -6.25 28.66 15.20
CA GLU A 7 -7.21 27.88 14.42
C GLU A 7 -6.44 26.69 13.87
N GLU A 8 -6.80 25.47 14.30
CA GLU A 8 -6.33 24.23 13.67
C GLU A 8 -6.70 24.33 12.19
N GLN A 9 -5.74 24.73 11.36
CA GLN A 9 -5.97 24.89 9.93
C GLN A 9 -6.39 23.54 9.36
N SER A 10 -7.57 23.52 8.73
CA SER A 10 -8.06 22.34 8.04
C SER A 10 -7.04 21.86 7.00
N PRO A 11 -6.81 20.53 6.90
CA PRO A 11 -5.82 20.00 5.98
C PRO A 11 -6.19 20.34 4.55
N GLN A 12 -5.21 20.84 3.78
CA GLN A 12 -5.39 21.13 2.36
C GLN A 12 -5.55 19.84 1.56
N ILE A 13 -4.84 18.79 1.96
CA ILE A 13 -4.88 17.47 1.33
C ILE A 13 -5.19 16.42 2.40
N VAL A 14 -6.20 15.60 2.12
CA VAL A 14 -6.59 14.48 2.97
C VAL A 14 -6.35 13.17 2.20
N VAL A 15 -5.63 12.23 2.81
CA VAL A 15 -5.45 10.88 2.28
C VAL A 15 -6.21 9.90 3.17
N ILE A 16 -7.17 9.17 2.62
CA ILE A 16 -7.97 8.17 3.34
C ILE A 16 -7.41 6.78 3.02
N GLY A 17 -6.78 6.15 3.99
CA GLY A 17 -6.05 4.88 3.89
C GLY A 17 -4.55 5.08 4.07
N GLY A 18 -4.01 4.56 5.17
CA GLY A 18 -2.59 4.58 5.53
C GLY A 18 -1.85 3.30 5.15
N GLY A 19 -2.33 2.56 4.14
CA GLY A 19 -1.60 1.44 3.56
C GLY A 19 -0.46 1.89 2.63
N PRO A 20 0.26 0.95 1.98
CA PRO A 20 1.45 1.27 1.20
C PRO A 20 1.21 2.31 0.10
N VAL A 21 0.06 2.24 -0.59
CA VAL A 21 -0.29 3.22 -1.64
C VAL A 21 -0.51 4.61 -1.04
N GLY A 22 -1.33 4.73 0.01
CA GLY A 22 -1.64 6.03 0.62
C GLY A 22 -0.41 6.70 1.25
N LEU A 23 0.41 5.93 1.98
CA LEU A 23 1.68 6.41 2.53
C LEU A 23 2.62 6.87 1.42
N PHE A 24 2.80 6.05 0.38
CA PHE A 24 3.71 6.36 -0.72
C PHE A 24 3.27 7.59 -1.52
N THR A 25 1.96 7.76 -1.74
CA THR A 25 1.40 8.97 -2.36
C THR A 25 1.64 10.20 -1.48
N ALA A 26 1.36 10.11 -0.17
CA ALA A 26 1.56 11.22 0.76
C ALA A 26 3.04 11.65 0.86
N ILE A 27 3.96 10.69 0.89
CA ILE A 27 5.41 10.93 0.90
C ILE A 27 5.84 11.72 -0.33
N GLN A 28 5.41 11.30 -1.53
CA GLN A 28 5.75 11.99 -2.77
C GLN A 28 5.20 13.42 -2.79
N ILE A 29 3.96 13.60 -2.34
CA ILE A 29 3.34 14.93 -2.23
C ILE A 29 4.15 15.80 -1.27
N LYS A 30 4.54 15.30 -0.10
CA LYS A 30 5.30 16.08 0.88
C LYS A 30 6.71 16.41 0.41
N ILE A 31 7.35 15.54 -0.37
CA ILE A 31 8.65 15.82 -1.01
C ILE A 31 8.51 16.95 -2.04
N LEU A 32 7.48 16.89 -2.88
CA LEU A 32 7.25 17.88 -3.94
C LEU A 32 6.72 19.22 -3.41
N LEU A 33 5.92 19.18 -2.34
CA LEU A 33 5.25 20.32 -1.74
C LEU A 33 5.48 20.32 -0.20
N PRO A 34 6.68 20.65 0.30
CA PRO A 34 7.01 20.53 1.71
C PRO A 34 6.10 21.31 2.66
N GLN A 35 5.57 22.44 2.20
CA GLN A 35 4.73 23.34 2.98
C GLN A 35 3.23 22.98 2.96
N VAL A 36 2.83 21.96 2.20
CA VAL A 36 1.41 21.58 2.14
C VAL A 36 0.96 20.97 3.47
N ASN A 37 -0.20 21.40 3.95
CA ASN A 37 -0.87 20.77 5.08
C ASN A 37 -1.57 19.50 4.58
N LEU A 38 -0.96 18.34 4.85
CA LEU A 38 -1.43 17.02 4.43
C LEU A 38 -1.61 16.13 5.65
N VAL A 39 -2.76 15.44 5.72
CA VAL A 39 -3.06 14.47 6.79
C VAL A 39 -3.49 13.15 6.18
N ILE A 40 -3.00 12.05 6.78
CA ILE A 40 -3.43 10.69 6.45
C ILE A 40 -4.42 10.21 7.52
N TYR A 41 -5.54 9.63 7.11
CA TYR A 41 -6.47 8.94 7.99
C TYR A 41 -6.40 7.44 7.76
N GLU A 42 -6.23 6.65 8.83
CA GLU A 42 -6.21 5.19 8.78
C GLU A 42 -7.10 4.61 9.88
N LYS A 43 -7.87 3.57 9.57
CA LYS A 43 -8.77 2.95 10.56
C LYS A 43 -8.04 2.01 11.53
N HIS A 44 -6.93 1.41 11.09
CA HIS A 44 -6.20 0.41 11.88
C HIS A 44 -4.87 0.95 12.40
N GLN A 45 -4.67 0.92 13.72
CA GLN A 45 -3.36 1.24 14.32
C GLN A 45 -2.29 0.18 14.02
N GLN A 46 -2.72 -1.07 13.84
CA GLN A 46 -1.83 -2.18 13.54
C GLN A 46 -2.27 -2.85 12.25
N TYR A 47 -1.33 -2.98 11.33
CA TYR A 47 -1.59 -3.63 10.06
C TYR A 47 -1.44 -5.14 10.16
N LYS A 48 -2.31 -5.85 9.43
CA LYS A 48 -2.45 -7.31 9.55
C LYS A 48 -2.01 -8.08 8.31
N ARG A 49 -1.61 -7.42 7.22
CA ARG A 49 -1.29 -8.10 5.94
C ARG A 49 0.17 -8.55 5.91
N ASN A 50 0.37 -9.86 5.73
CA ASN A 50 1.68 -10.50 5.67
C ASN A 50 2.04 -11.07 4.29
N HIS A 51 1.32 -10.67 3.24
CA HIS A 51 1.58 -11.17 1.89
C HIS A 51 2.92 -10.67 1.36
N VAL A 52 3.59 -11.53 0.57
CA VAL A 52 4.84 -11.21 -0.12
C VAL A 52 4.52 -10.51 -1.44
N LEU A 53 5.25 -9.43 -1.70
CA LEU A 53 5.22 -8.64 -2.92
C LEU A 53 6.51 -8.87 -3.70
N ARG A 54 6.39 -9.00 -5.02
CA ARG A 54 7.55 -8.95 -5.94
C ARG A 54 7.62 -7.56 -6.55
N LEU A 55 8.66 -6.82 -6.23
CA LEU A 55 8.88 -5.46 -6.70
C LEU A 55 9.84 -5.48 -7.89
N ASN A 56 9.38 -4.94 -9.03
CA ASN A 56 10.29 -4.53 -10.09
C ASN A 56 10.66 -3.06 -9.84
N LYS A 57 11.76 -2.82 -9.12
CA LYS A 57 12.15 -1.46 -8.68
C LYS A 57 12.18 -0.46 -9.84
N MET A 58 12.74 -0.84 -11.00
CA MET A 58 12.83 0.05 -12.16
C MET A 58 11.47 0.51 -12.67
N ARG A 59 10.46 -0.36 -12.66
CA ARG A 59 9.11 -0.02 -13.14
C ARG A 59 8.24 0.61 -12.07
N THR A 60 8.30 0.09 -10.84
CA THR A 60 7.49 0.56 -9.72
C THR A 60 7.87 1.97 -9.29
N PHE A 61 9.15 2.34 -9.39
CA PHE A 61 9.69 3.60 -8.90
C PHE A 61 10.18 4.52 -10.04
N PHE A 62 9.68 4.30 -11.26
CA PHE A 62 10.00 5.17 -12.39
C PHE A 62 9.40 6.57 -12.19
N GLY A 63 10.19 7.61 -12.43
CA GLY A 63 9.71 9.01 -12.42
C GLY A 63 9.49 9.62 -11.03
N LEU A 64 10.07 9.03 -9.98
CA LEU A 64 9.94 9.59 -8.63
C LEU A 64 10.64 10.94 -8.46
N PRO A 65 10.12 11.80 -7.56
CA PRO A 65 10.77 13.05 -7.24
C PRO A 65 12.18 12.81 -6.66
N PRO A 66 13.15 13.71 -6.96
CA PRO A 66 14.50 13.58 -6.44
C PRO A 66 14.49 13.76 -4.91
N SER A 67 14.73 12.69 -4.17
CA SER A 67 14.84 12.71 -2.72
C SER A 67 15.83 11.66 -2.25
N LEU A 68 16.83 12.07 -1.47
CA LEU A 68 17.83 11.16 -0.91
C LEU A 68 17.19 10.15 0.05
N LEU A 69 16.22 10.61 0.85
CA LEU A 69 15.48 9.73 1.77
C LEU A 69 14.72 8.65 1.02
N LEU A 70 13.97 9.03 -0.02
CA LEU A 70 13.18 8.10 -0.82
C LEU A 70 14.09 7.13 -1.57
N LYS A 71 15.19 7.63 -2.15
CA LYS A 71 16.19 6.82 -2.83
C LYS A 71 16.81 5.79 -1.89
N ASN A 72 17.26 6.20 -0.71
CA ASN A 72 17.86 5.30 0.28
C ASN A 72 16.90 4.18 0.70
N MET A 73 15.61 4.49 0.90
CA MET A 73 14.61 3.46 1.19
C MET A 73 14.48 2.46 0.03
N ILE A 74 14.36 2.95 -1.21
CA ILE A 74 14.19 2.12 -2.40
C ILE A 74 15.40 1.24 -2.67
N ASP A 75 16.61 1.77 -2.48
CA ASP A 75 17.85 1.02 -2.67
C ASP A 75 17.94 -0.15 -1.67
N ASN A 76 17.48 0.06 -0.43
CA ASN A 76 17.47 -0.94 0.64
C ASN A 76 16.29 -1.93 0.60
N LEU A 77 15.26 -1.70 -0.23
CA LEU A 77 14.14 -2.63 -0.36
C LEU A 77 14.57 -3.92 -1.08
N PRO A 78 14.27 -5.14 -0.60
CA PRO A 78 14.50 -6.34 -1.39
C PRO A 78 13.48 -6.43 -2.56
N SER A 79 13.86 -7.08 -3.66
CA SER A 79 12.96 -7.33 -4.81
C SER A 79 11.78 -8.26 -4.46
N ILE A 80 11.89 -9.00 -3.36
CA ILE A 80 10.82 -9.80 -2.77
C ILE A 80 10.67 -9.32 -1.33
N VAL A 81 9.56 -8.67 -1.00
CA VAL A 81 9.36 -8.01 0.29
C VAL A 81 8.00 -8.34 0.86
N ARG A 82 7.90 -8.52 2.19
CA ARG A 82 6.59 -8.59 2.84
C ARG A 82 5.94 -7.22 2.82
N THR A 83 4.63 -7.21 2.65
CA THR A 83 3.84 -5.97 2.72
C THR A 83 4.09 -5.23 4.04
N SER A 84 4.21 -5.97 5.16
CA SER A 84 4.53 -5.40 6.47
C SER A 84 5.89 -4.71 6.52
N VAL A 85 6.92 -5.25 5.85
CA VAL A 85 8.25 -4.62 5.81
C VAL A 85 8.22 -3.33 4.99
N LEU A 86 7.61 -3.37 3.80
CA LEU A 86 7.44 -2.18 2.96
C LEU A 86 6.68 -1.08 3.71
N GLU A 87 5.60 -1.45 4.38
CA GLU A 87 4.78 -0.50 5.11
C GLU A 87 5.51 0.11 6.31
N SER A 88 6.25 -0.68 7.09
CA SER A 88 7.07 -0.17 8.20
C SER A 88 8.08 0.87 7.72
N GLN A 89 8.73 0.63 6.58
CA GLN A 89 9.67 1.58 5.98
C GLN A 89 8.97 2.85 5.50
N LEU A 90 7.77 2.73 4.90
CA LEU A 90 6.97 3.87 4.50
C LEU A 90 6.50 4.69 5.71
N LEU A 91 6.03 4.04 6.77
CA LEU A 91 5.64 4.69 8.02
C LEU A 91 6.81 5.43 8.66
N GLU A 92 7.99 4.85 8.67
CA GLU A 92 9.20 5.51 9.15
C GLU A 92 9.51 6.77 8.33
N LEU A 93 9.45 6.67 7.00
CA LEU A 93 9.68 7.82 6.13
C LEU A 93 8.60 8.91 6.32
N SER A 94 7.34 8.53 6.48
CA SER A 94 6.25 9.48 6.80
C SER A 94 6.50 10.21 8.11
N LYS A 95 7.02 9.53 9.15
CA LYS A 95 7.40 10.17 10.41
C LYS A 95 8.56 11.15 10.24
N GLN A 96 9.60 10.78 9.47
CA GLN A 96 10.72 11.65 9.16
C GLN A 96 10.28 12.92 8.41
N LEU A 97 9.29 12.79 7.53
CA LEU A 97 8.67 13.90 6.79
C LEU A 97 7.59 14.66 7.59
N GLN A 98 7.39 14.30 8.87
CA GLN A 98 6.40 14.91 9.77
C GLN A 98 4.98 14.90 9.17
N ILE A 99 4.62 13.82 8.48
CA ILE A 99 3.28 13.64 7.93
C ILE A 99 2.37 13.12 9.06
N PRO A 100 1.37 13.89 9.51
CA PRO A 100 0.44 13.45 10.53
C PRO A 100 -0.43 12.28 10.04
N ILE A 101 -0.53 11.25 10.88
CA ILE A 101 -1.40 10.09 10.66
C ILE A 101 -2.42 10.05 11.81
N VAL A 102 -3.70 10.20 11.47
CA VAL A 102 -4.82 10.17 12.40
C VAL A 102 -5.51 8.81 12.31
N TYR A 103 -5.50 8.06 13.42
CA TYR A 103 -6.14 6.76 13.48
C TYR A 103 -7.63 6.91 13.79
N ARG A 104 -8.48 6.86 12.76
CA ARG A 104 -9.93 7.05 12.87
C ARG A 104 -10.66 6.35 11.72
N ASN A 105 -11.81 5.75 12.03
CA ASN A 105 -12.73 5.30 10.98
C ASN A 105 -13.46 6.50 10.37
N ILE A 106 -13.42 6.62 9.05
CA ILE A 106 -14.09 7.71 8.32
C ILE A 106 -15.43 7.20 7.81
N GLU A 107 -16.53 7.81 8.24
CA GLU A 107 -17.89 7.42 7.84
C GLU A 107 -18.51 8.39 6.83
N ASN A 108 -18.05 9.65 6.83
CA ASN A 108 -18.50 10.68 5.90
C ASN A 108 -17.30 11.50 5.38
N LEU A 109 -17.46 12.09 4.19
CA LEU A 109 -16.45 13.00 3.62
C LEU A 109 -16.75 14.48 3.94
N ASN A 110 -17.95 14.79 4.43
CA ASN A 110 -18.36 16.17 4.74
C ASN A 110 -17.48 16.82 5.80
N GLN A 111 -16.87 16.04 6.69
CA GLN A 111 -15.88 16.53 7.68
C GLN A 111 -14.60 17.10 7.02
N PHE A 112 -14.41 16.93 5.71
CA PHE A 112 -13.29 17.42 4.93
C PHE A 112 -13.73 18.43 3.87
N SER A 113 -14.85 19.14 4.09
CA SER A 113 -15.41 20.12 3.13
C SER A 113 -14.42 21.23 2.76
N ASP A 114 -13.52 21.57 3.68
CA ASP A 114 -12.57 22.66 3.51
C ASP A 114 -11.25 22.20 2.86
N SER A 115 -11.08 20.88 2.70
CA SER A 115 -9.93 20.30 2.03
C SER A 115 -10.03 20.52 0.52
N ARG A 116 -8.90 20.88 -0.10
CA ARG A 116 -8.83 21.09 -1.55
C ARG A 116 -8.84 19.78 -2.33
N VAL A 117 -8.24 18.74 -1.75
CA VAL A 117 -8.10 17.42 -2.38
C VAL A 117 -8.32 16.32 -1.35
N ILE A 118 -9.13 15.33 -1.71
CA ILE A 118 -9.30 14.08 -0.98
C ILE A 118 -8.80 12.93 -1.86
N ILE A 119 -7.89 12.12 -1.34
CA ILE A 119 -7.31 10.96 -2.02
C ILE A 119 -7.82 9.69 -1.34
N GLY A 120 -8.59 8.88 -2.06
CA GLY A 120 -9.02 7.56 -1.60
C GLY A 120 -7.97 6.48 -1.88
N ALA A 121 -7.33 5.96 -0.84
CA ALA A 121 -6.32 4.91 -0.87
C ALA A 121 -6.65 3.74 0.10
N ASP A 122 -7.93 3.57 0.41
CA ASP A 122 -8.51 2.65 1.40
C ASP A 122 -8.87 1.25 0.82
N GLY A 123 -8.48 0.99 -0.43
CA GLY A 123 -8.40 -0.34 -1.03
C GLY A 123 -9.73 -0.96 -1.44
N SER A 124 -9.82 -2.30 -1.33
CA SER A 124 -10.99 -3.04 -1.82
C SER A 124 -12.29 -2.71 -1.09
N ARG A 125 -12.21 -2.27 0.18
CA ARG A 125 -13.35 -1.81 0.99
C ARG A 125 -13.38 -0.29 1.09
N SER A 126 -13.11 0.39 -0.03
CA SER A 126 -13.01 1.84 -0.08
C SER A 126 -14.34 2.51 0.27
N ILE A 127 -14.33 3.30 1.32
CA ILE A 127 -15.42 4.18 1.75
C ILE A 127 -15.49 5.37 0.81
N VAL A 128 -14.35 5.91 0.35
CA VAL A 128 -14.35 7.00 -0.63
C VAL A 128 -15.08 6.57 -1.90
N ARG A 129 -14.78 5.37 -2.41
CA ARG A 129 -15.47 4.84 -3.60
C ARG A 129 -16.96 4.61 -3.36
N GLN A 130 -17.34 4.15 -2.18
CA GLN A 130 -18.74 3.97 -1.81
C GLN A 130 -19.49 5.30 -1.75
N LEU A 131 -18.95 6.29 -1.03
CA LEU A 131 -19.63 7.57 -0.80
C LEU A 131 -19.67 8.46 -2.05
N VAL A 132 -18.62 8.45 -2.88
CA VAL A 132 -18.54 9.32 -4.05
C VAL A 132 -19.19 8.68 -5.28
N PHE A 133 -18.95 7.38 -5.50
CA PHE A 133 -19.38 6.70 -6.73
C PHE A 133 -20.52 5.70 -6.50
N ASN A 134 -21.11 5.63 -5.30
CA ASN A 134 -22.08 4.59 -4.92
C ASN A 134 -21.57 3.17 -5.20
N ASN A 135 -20.25 2.98 -5.07
CA ASN A 135 -19.52 1.75 -5.43
C ASN A 135 -19.74 1.27 -6.88
N LYS A 136 -20.21 2.15 -7.77
CA LYS A 136 -20.34 1.85 -9.20
C LYS A 136 -18.97 1.96 -9.84
N MET A 137 -18.50 0.86 -10.41
CA MET A 137 -17.34 0.87 -11.30
C MET A 137 -17.81 1.34 -12.66
N GLU A 138 -17.13 2.33 -13.25
CA GLU A 138 -17.38 2.73 -14.64
C GLU A 138 -17.14 1.55 -15.60
N TYR A 139 -16.17 0.70 -15.25
CA TYR A 139 -15.82 -0.49 -16.01
C TYR A 139 -15.45 -1.63 -15.07
N GLU A 140 -16.16 -2.75 -15.20
CA GLU A 140 -15.83 -4.00 -14.51
C GLU A 140 -15.60 -5.09 -15.56
N LYS A 141 -14.40 -5.66 -15.57
CA LYS A 141 -14.06 -6.80 -16.42
C LYS A 141 -13.31 -7.83 -15.60
N VAL A 142 -13.86 -9.04 -15.55
CA VAL A 142 -13.15 -10.19 -15.02
C VAL A 142 -11.99 -10.49 -15.96
N LEU A 143 -10.77 -10.22 -15.51
CA LEU A 143 -9.58 -10.44 -16.33
C LEU A 143 -9.26 -11.93 -16.42
N LYS A 144 -9.22 -12.62 -15.26
CA LYS A 144 -8.99 -14.07 -15.13
C LYS A 144 -9.51 -14.57 -13.78
N TYR A 145 -9.94 -15.83 -13.73
CA TYR A 145 -10.06 -16.57 -12.47
C TYR A 145 -8.67 -17.10 -12.12
N VAL A 146 -8.16 -16.79 -10.92
CA VAL A 146 -6.83 -17.19 -10.46
C VAL A 146 -6.97 -17.91 -9.13
N ILE A 147 -6.50 -19.16 -9.07
CA ILE A 147 -6.24 -19.85 -7.81
C ILE A 147 -4.79 -19.55 -7.45
N GLU A 148 -4.58 -18.84 -6.33
CA GLU A 148 -3.24 -18.48 -5.84
C GLU A 148 -2.92 -19.30 -4.57
N ILE A 149 -1.94 -20.21 -4.67
CA ILE A 149 -1.42 -20.96 -3.53
C ILE A 149 -0.20 -20.19 -2.99
N LYS A 150 -0.31 -19.65 -1.77
CA LYS A 150 0.80 -19.02 -1.04
C LYS A 150 1.28 -19.98 0.04
N TYR A 151 2.55 -20.36 -0.02
CA TYR A 151 3.21 -21.08 1.06
C TYR A 151 4.53 -20.40 1.41
N GLU A 152 4.87 -20.48 2.69
CA GLU A 152 6.08 -19.93 3.27
C GLU A 152 6.86 -21.09 3.89
N VAL A 153 8.15 -21.20 3.57
CA VAL A 153 9.02 -22.24 4.09
C VAL A 153 10.10 -21.58 4.93
N ASN A 154 10.18 -21.95 6.20
CA ASN A 154 11.25 -21.51 7.10
C ASN A 154 12.28 -22.65 7.22
N GLY A 155 13.51 -22.41 6.75
CA GLY A 155 14.61 -23.38 6.75
C GLY A 155 15.73 -23.02 5.78
N GLN A 156 16.79 -23.83 5.72
CA GLN A 156 17.79 -23.72 4.65
C GLN A 156 17.21 -24.29 3.35
N ASP A 157 17.13 -23.47 2.31
CA ASP A 157 16.80 -23.92 0.98
C ASP A 157 18.06 -24.43 0.28
N GLN A 158 17.95 -25.63 -0.29
CA GLN A 158 18.95 -26.19 -1.18
C GLN A 158 18.31 -26.26 -2.56
N LYS A 159 19.06 -25.87 -3.61
CA LYS A 159 18.60 -26.09 -4.99
C LYS A 159 18.18 -27.55 -5.10
N LEU A 160 16.93 -27.78 -5.47
CA LEU A 160 16.42 -29.12 -5.75
C LEU A 160 17.37 -29.76 -6.76
N ASP A 161 18.01 -30.86 -6.37
CA ASP A 161 18.75 -31.70 -7.30
C ASP A 161 17.82 -32.02 -8.47
N PHE A 162 18.23 -31.57 -9.66
CA PHE A 162 17.40 -31.58 -10.86
C PHE A 162 16.86 -32.98 -11.16
N ILE A 163 17.69 -33.99 -10.97
CA ILE A 163 17.40 -35.38 -11.30
C ILE A 163 16.58 -36.03 -10.20
N LYS A 164 16.95 -35.84 -8.93
CA LYS A 164 16.29 -36.53 -7.80
C LYS A 164 14.91 -36.00 -7.51
N TYR A 165 14.73 -34.68 -7.54
CA TYR A 165 13.53 -34.07 -6.99
C TYR A 165 12.83 -33.18 -8.02
N GLN A 166 13.55 -32.35 -8.77
CA GLN A 166 12.88 -31.39 -9.67
C GLN A 166 12.14 -32.09 -10.82
N TYR A 167 12.75 -33.05 -11.50
CA TYR A 167 12.09 -33.81 -12.58
C TYR A 167 10.88 -34.61 -12.06
N ARG A 168 11.00 -35.26 -10.89
CA ARG A 168 9.90 -36.00 -10.28
C ARG A 168 8.76 -35.07 -9.88
N THR A 169 9.06 -33.95 -9.23
CA THR A 169 8.06 -32.94 -8.86
C THR A 169 7.40 -32.34 -10.10
N GLN A 170 8.14 -31.99 -11.15
CA GLN A 170 7.56 -31.52 -12.42
C GLN A 170 6.69 -32.57 -13.10
N LYS A 171 7.11 -33.84 -13.07
CA LYS A 171 6.33 -34.98 -13.58
C LYS A 171 5.12 -35.29 -12.70
N GLN A 172 5.09 -34.87 -11.44
CA GLN A 172 3.92 -35.00 -10.55
C GLN A 172 2.98 -33.80 -10.67
N LEU A 173 3.52 -32.58 -10.86
CA LEU A 173 2.77 -31.35 -11.09
C LEU A 173 1.84 -31.45 -12.30
N LYS A 174 2.24 -32.18 -13.36
CA LYS A 174 1.36 -32.43 -14.52
C LYS A 174 0.14 -33.34 -14.22
N TYR A 175 0.14 -34.03 -13.07
CA TYR A 175 -0.98 -34.85 -12.58
C TYR A 175 -1.76 -34.17 -11.46
N LEU A 176 -1.39 -32.95 -11.04
CA LEU A 176 -2.30 -32.09 -10.30
C LEU A 176 -3.34 -31.59 -11.31
N VAL A 177 -4.36 -32.42 -11.49
CA VAL A 177 -5.52 -32.13 -12.31
C VAL A 177 -6.37 -31.10 -11.57
N ASP A 178 -6.74 -30.05 -12.29
CA ASP A 178 -7.80 -29.13 -11.94
C ASP A 178 -9.09 -29.93 -11.66
N VAL A 179 -9.46 -30.06 -10.39
CA VAL A 179 -10.78 -30.60 -10.01
C VAL A 179 -11.73 -29.41 -9.90
N SER A 180 -12.06 -28.81 -11.04
CA SER A 180 -13.17 -27.87 -11.16
C SER A 180 -14.44 -28.63 -11.56
N HIS A 181 -14.94 -29.43 -10.61
CA HIS A 181 -16.36 -29.77 -10.51
C HIS A 181 -16.70 -29.94 -9.04
N ILE A 182 -17.36 -28.92 -8.47
CA ILE A 182 -18.55 -28.92 -7.59
C ILE A 182 -18.78 -27.47 -7.13
#